data_AF-A0A5N4W5L1-F1
#
_entry.id   AF-A0A5N4W5L1-F1
#
_cell.length_a   1.000
_cell.length_b   1.000
_cell.length_c   1.000
_cell.angle_alpha   90.00
_cell.angle_beta   90.00
_cell.angle_gamma   90.00
#
_symmetry.space_group_name_H-M   'P 1'
#
loop_
_entity.id
_entity.type
_entity.pdbx_description
1 polymer ?
#
loop_
_entity_poly.entity_id
_entity_poly.type
_entity_poly.pdbx_seq_one_letter_code
_entity_poly.pdbx_strand_id
1 'polypeptide(L)'
;MKKIILLAIMLGLVGCGENGSSDVASPTNNQSTELTSNNIQQASARSISTYSMTVPFDGWHLFNPKALGASALYEGTKDALTSSAVLTADASQVAKVLGKGVAGYALSVAVEELLGAVDWVMDPANNRIKYTVKPLDPKDPTVQYYYSTGSKMSNGQSAFGLTALQACENLIAGTTRLAGKIANAEEIAKSNDRYCFYDQTSMLGNIYRNKNPAYDPSLKKEEYLLLETVAQKVIENADAGSLDAQVATMAAAAQKLADAANDEEIEQEIVDDLEANANNCNPSKDENCLPGCNPPAGVKFNKITHYERHGRNPDPNAGSHGCMEKTGSPVHWHYHVNNQLPDGRCIRGRYFGGCGEAP
;
A
#
# COMPACT_ATOMS: atom_id res chain seq x y z
N MET A 1 -7.52 15.65 13.24
CA MET A 1 -6.12 16.08 13.49
C MET A 1 -5.51 16.53 12.17
N LYS A 2 -4.95 17.74 12.12
CA LYS A 2 -4.29 18.30 10.92
C LYS A 2 -3.00 17.53 10.68
N LYS A 3 -2.89 16.87 9.52
CA LYS A 3 -1.67 16.18 9.07
C LYS A 3 -0.65 17.23 8.63
N ILE A 4 0.43 17.39 9.39
CA ILE A 4 1.59 18.19 8.98
C ILE A 4 2.60 17.20 8.41
N ILE A 5 2.66 17.10 7.09
CA ILE A 5 3.74 16.39 6.39
C ILE A 5 4.87 17.38 6.25
N LEU A 6 5.95 17.17 7.00
CA LEU A 6 7.19 17.94 6.89
C LEU A 6 8.04 17.32 5.77
N LEU A 7 7.93 17.88 4.56
CA LEU A 7 8.80 17.55 3.44
C LEU A 7 10.09 18.37 3.57
N ALA A 8 11.20 17.73 3.94
CA ALA A 8 12.51 18.36 3.91
C ALA A 8 13.06 18.32 2.48
N ILE A 9 12.96 19.44 1.76
CA ILE A 9 13.61 19.64 0.45
C ILE A 9 15.02 20.16 0.70
N MET A 10 16.03 19.31 0.51
CA MET A 10 17.43 19.72 0.38
C MET A 10 17.64 20.26 -1.04
N LEU A 11 17.64 21.59 -1.19
CA LEU A 11 18.07 22.26 -2.41
C LEU A 11 19.61 22.25 -2.49
N GLY A 12 20.13 21.46 -3.42
CA GLY A 12 21.51 21.58 -3.88
C GLY A 12 21.70 22.89 -4.64
N LEU A 13 22.54 23.77 -4.09
CA LEU A 13 23.05 24.95 -4.77
C LEU A 13 24.01 24.51 -5.87
N VAL A 14 23.63 24.70 -7.13
CA VAL A 14 24.57 24.80 -8.24
C VAL A 14 24.52 26.25 -8.71
N GLY A 15 25.62 26.97 -8.48
CA GLY A 15 25.79 28.35 -8.91
C GLY A 15 26.32 28.43 -10.33
N CYS A 16 25.68 29.26 -11.14
CA CYS A 16 26.28 29.98 -12.27
C CYS A 16 25.68 31.39 -12.32
N GLY A 17 26.54 32.42 -12.36
CA GLY A 17 26.20 33.80 -12.75
C GLY A 17 25.79 33.89 -14.24
N GLU A 18 25.36 35.02 -14.82
CA GLU A 18 25.56 36.45 -14.52
C GLU A 18 24.40 37.31 -15.11
N ASN A 19 24.14 38.45 -14.45
CA ASN A 19 23.77 39.80 -14.94
C ASN A 19 22.64 40.03 -15.98
N GLY A 20 21.63 40.81 -15.56
CA GLY A 20 20.70 41.48 -16.48
C GLY A 20 19.49 42.14 -15.79
N SER A 21 19.68 43.35 -15.27
CA SER A 21 18.70 44.33 -14.78
C SER A 21 17.29 44.30 -15.42
N SER A 22 16.23 44.38 -14.61
CA SER A 22 15.36 45.58 -14.47
C SER A 22 14.14 45.29 -13.59
N ASP A 23 13.94 46.17 -12.60
CA ASP A 23 12.83 46.22 -11.65
C ASP A 23 11.46 46.41 -12.32
N VAL A 24 10.47 45.60 -11.92
CA VAL A 24 9.07 46.03 -11.82
C VAL A 24 8.46 45.39 -10.58
N ALA A 25 8.21 46.22 -9.57
CA ALA A 25 7.44 45.87 -8.38
C ALA A 25 5.93 45.87 -8.68
N SER A 26 5.21 44.82 -8.27
CA SER A 26 3.77 44.83 -7.96
C SER A 26 3.32 43.50 -7.32
N PRO A 27 2.17 43.47 -6.61
CA PRO A 27 2.13 43.12 -5.20
C PRO A 27 1.88 41.63 -4.90
N THR A 28 2.33 41.23 -3.71
CA THR A 28 2.02 39.97 -3.03
C THR A 28 0.51 39.85 -2.81
N ASN A 29 -0.14 39.03 -3.64
CA ASN A 29 -1.48 38.54 -3.38
C ASN A 29 -1.37 37.13 -2.79
N ASN A 30 -1.60 36.99 -1.49
CA ASN A 30 -1.73 35.70 -0.81
C ASN A 30 -3.06 35.07 -1.24
N GLN A 31 -3.07 34.36 -2.36
CA GLN A 31 -4.10 33.38 -2.66
C GLN A 31 -3.61 32.00 -2.21
N SER A 32 -4.24 31.50 -1.16
CA SER A 32 -4.17 30.11 -0.73
C SER A 32 -4.71 29.22 -1.84
N THR A 33 -3.82 28.62 -2.63
CA THR A 33 -4.19 27.51 -3.51
C THR A 33 -4.44 26.28 -2.66
N GLU A 34 -5.71 25.93 -2.52
CA GLU A 34 -6.12 24.59 -2.11
C GLU A 34 -5.46 23.57 -3.04
N LEU A 35 -4.58 22.75 -2.47
CA LEU A 35 -4.00 21.58 -3.13
C LEU A 35 -5.10 20.53 -3.29
N THR A 36 -5.89 20.66 -4.35
CA THR A 36 -6.82 19.60 -4.78
C THR A 36 -6.03 18.38 -5.26
N SER A 37 -6.44 17.21 -4.79
CA SER A 37 -5.83 15.88 -4.96
C SER A 37 -5.49 15.43 -6.39
N ASN A 38 -5.94 16.16 -7.41
CA ASN A 38 -5.75 15.82 -8.82
C ASN A 38 -4.36 16.15 -9.37
N ASN A 39 -3.62 17.10 -8.77
CA ASN A 39 -2.33 17.55 -9.33
C ASN A 39 -1.13 16.66 -8.94
N ILE A 40 -1.19 15.93 -7.83
CA ILE A 40 -0.10 15.01 -7.41
C ILE A 40 -0.20 13.68 -8.16
N GLN A 41 -1.41 13.23 -8.52
CA GLN A 41 -1.64 12.06 -9.36
C GLN A 41 -1.07 12.23 -10.78
N GLN A 42 -1.10 13.46 -11.34
CA GLN A 42 -0.44 13.74 -12.62
C GLN A 42 1.08 13.90 -12.50
N ALA A 43 1.61 14.39 -11.38
CA ALA A 43 3.05 14.61 -11.23
C ALA A 43 3.84 13.30 -11.11
N SER A 44 3.25 12.25 -10.52
CA SER A 44 3.89 10.93 -10.40
C SER A 44 3.68 10.03 -11.62
N ALA A 45 2.57 10.19 -12.36
CA ALA A 45 2.38 9.55 -13.66
C ALA A 45 3.25 10.14 -14.78
N ARG A 46 3.60 11.43 -14.70
CA ARG A 46 4.43 12.11 -15.71
C ARG A 46 5.91 11.69 -15.70
N SER A 47 6.39 10.99 -14.67
CA SER A 47 7.79 10.53 -14.62
C SER A 47 7.99 9.06 -14.99
N ILE A 48 6.93 8.27 -15.15
CA ILE A 48 7.03 6.88 -15.66
C ILE A 48 6.81 6.86 -17.19
N SER A 49 6.21 7.92 -17.75
CA SER A 49 5.72 8.00 -19.14
C SER A 49 6.79 8.13 -20.24
N THR A 50 8.10 8.15 -19.97
CA THR A 50 9.10 8.39 -21.04
C THR A 50 10.38 7.55 -20.95
N TYR A 51 10.36 6.37 -20.32
CA TYR A 51 11.42 5.39 -20.57
C TYR A 51 11.06 4.54 -21.78
N SER A 52 11.00 5.19 -22.96
CA SER A 52 11.27 4.48 -24.21
C SER A 52 12.75 4.13 -24.18
N MET A 53 13.10 2.99 -23.60
CA MET A 53 14.47 2.51 -23.67
C MET A 53 14.69 1.87 -25.03
N THR A 54 15.43 2.57 -25.87
CA THR A 54 15.99 2.02 -27.10
C THR A 54 17.22 1.19 -26.74
N VAL A 55 17.01 0.14 -25.96
CA VAL A 55 17.99 -0.93 -25.77
C VAL A 55 17.57 -2.01 -26.75
N PRO A 56 18.43 -2.41 -27.71
CA PRO A 56 18.04 -3.41 -28.69
C PRO A 56 18.00 -4.78 -28.00
N PHE A 57 16.84 -5.15 -27.47
CA PHE A 57 16.51 -6.50 -27.01
C PHE A 57 16.43 -7.43 -28.22
N ASP A 58 17.57 -7.74 -28.83
CA ASP A 58 17.64 -8.43 -30.13
C ASP A 58 16.70 -7.83 -31.20
N GLY A 59 16.62 -6.50 -31.27
CA GLY A 59 15.76 -5.77 -32.22
C GLY A 59 14.30 -5.57 -31.77
N TRP A 60 13.91 -6.06 -30.60
CA TRP A 60 12.61 -5.75 -30.00
C TRP A 60 12.58 -4.35 -29.38
N HIS A 61 11.51 -3.62 -29.69
CA HIS A 61 11.18 -2.32 -29.08
C HIS A 61 9.95 -2.46 -28.18
N LEU A 62 10.11 -2.24 -26.86
CA LEU A 62 9.03 -2.33 -25.89
C LEU A 62 8.41 -0.95 -25.59
N PHE A 63 7.09 -0.89 -25.45
CA PHE A 63 6.32 0.34 -25.21
C PHE A 63 4.97 0.06 -24.52
N ASN A 64 4.22 1.13 -24.24
CA ASN A 64 2.86 1.10 -23.66
C ASN A 64 2.69 0.20 -22.42
N PRO A 65 3.44 0.41 -21.33
CA PRO A 65 3.29 -0.41 -20.13
C PRO A 65 1.87 -0.27 -19.55
N LYS A 66 1.23 -1.40 -19.26
CA LYS A 66 -0.09 -1.49 -18.61
C LYS A 66 0.01 -2.32 -17.34
N ALA A 67 -0.60 -1.85 -16.26
CA ALA A 67 -0.68 -2.61 -15.02
C ALA A 67 -1.49 -3.91 -15.22
N LEU A 68 -0.97 -5.02 -14.72
CA LEU A 68 -1.64 -6.32 -14.65
C LEU A 68 -1.42 -6.90 -13.24
N GLY A 69 -2.14 -6.38 -12.25
CA GLY A 69 -1.88 -6.71 -10.85
C GLY A 69 -0.51 -6.20 -10.42
N ALA A 70 0.30 -7.05 -9.80
CA ALA A 70 1.69 -6.73 -9.47
C ALA A 70 2.66 -6.73 -10.66
N SER A 71 2.21 -7.08 -11.86
CA SER A 71 3.04 -7.13 -13.07
C SER A 71 2.77 -5.95 -14.00
N ALA A 72 3.66 -5.74 -14.97
CA ALA A 72 3.48 -4.80 -16.08
C ALA A 72 3.48 -5.55 -17.41
N LEU A 73 2.43 -5.37 -18.20
CA LEU A 73 2.35 -5.83 -19.58
C LEU A 73 2.99 -4.77 -20.48
N TYR A 74 4.00 -5.16 -21.25
CA TYR A 74 4.62 -4.34 -22.29
C TYR A 74 4.22 -4.86 -23.67
N GLU A 75 3.93 -3.95 -24.58
CA GLU A 75 3.78 -4.24 -26.01
C GLU A 75 5.16 -4.17 -26.67
N GLY A 76 5.45 -5.07 -27.62
CA GLY A 76 6.75 -5.19 -28.28
C GLY A 76 6.62 -5.24 -29.80
N THR A 77 7.56 -4.62 -30.52
CA THR A 77 7.67 -4.74 -31.99
C THR A 77 9.09 -5.06 -32.45
N LYS A 78 9.23 -5.97 -33.41
CA LYS A 78 10.48 -6.30 -34.12
C LYS A 78 10.14 -6.42 -35.61
N ASP A 79 10.60 -5.46 -36.42
CA ASP A 79 10.21 -5.31 -37.83
C ASP A 79 8.67 -5.31 -38.03
N ALA A 80 8.12 -6.36 -38.66
CA ALA A 80 6.70 -6.54 -38.90
C ALA A 80 6.00 -7.39 -37.82
N LEU A 81 6.75 -7.89 -36.83
CA LEU A 81 6.24 -8.70 -35.72
C LEU A 81 5.77 -7.81 -34.58
N THR A 82 4.68 -8.23 -33.95
CA THR A 82 4.12 -7.63 -32.73
C THR A 82 4.03 -8.72 -31.67
N SER A 83 4.40 -8.40 -30.45
CA SER A 83 4.37 -9.31 -29.32
C SER A 83 4.04 -8.56 -28.03
N SER A 84 3.99 -9.29 -26.92
CA SER A 84 3.87 -8.71 -25.59
C SER A 84 4.64 -9.52 -24.57
N ALA A 85 5.19 -8.85 -23.56
CA ALA A 85 5.86 -9.49 -22.44
C ALA A 85 5.24 -9.02 -21.12
N VAL A 86 5.15 -9.93 -20.15
CA VAL A 86 4.66 -9.61 -18.80
C VAL A 86 5.85 -9.60 -17.86
N LEU A 87 6.24 -8.42 -17.42
CA LEU A 87 7.35 -8.26 -16.48
C LEU A 87 6.78 -8.22 -15.06
N THR A 88 7.21 -9.20 -14.25
CA THR A 88 6.90 -9.25 -12.82
C THR A 88 8.16 -8.90 -12.04
N ALA A 89 8.09 -7.86 -11.22
CA ALA A 89 9.18 -7.48 -10.35
C ALA A 89 9.08 -8.23 -9.02
N ASP A 90 10.21 -8.72 -8.51
CA ASP A 90 10.26 -9.34 -7.18
C ASP A 90 10.27 -8.29 -6.05
N ALA A 91 10.18 -8.76 -4.79
CA ALA A 91 10.15 -7.87 -3.64
C ALA A 91 11.44 -7.05 -3.47
N SER A 92 12.59 -7.56 -3.90
CA SER A 92 13.87 -6.84 -3.86
C SER A 92 13.88 -5.69 -4.88
N GLN A 93 13.39 -5.94 -6.09
CA GLN A 93 13.24 -4.93 -7.15
C GLN A 93 12.23 -3.84 -6.76
N VAL A 94 11.10 -4.23 -6.18
CA VAL A 94 10.11 -3.27 -5.65
C VAL A 94 10.72 -2.49 -4.47
N ALA A 95 11.43 -3.14 -3.55
CA ALA A 95 12.11 -2.46 -2.45
C ALA A 95 13.14 -1.42 -2.94
N LYS A 96 13.91 -1.73 -4.00
CA LYS A 96 14.85 -0.79 -4.64
C LYS A 96 14.14 0.48 -5.13
N VAL A 97 12.94 0.34 -5.70
CA VAL A 97 12.10 1.47 -6.15
C VAL A 97 11.55 2.27 -4.97
N LEU A 98 11.00 1.59 -3.97
CA LEU A 98 10.48 2.24 -2.76
C LEU A 98 11.59 3.01 -2.01
N GLY A 99 12.80 2.43 -1.93
CA GLY A 99 13.96 3.03 -1.27
C GLY A 99 14.49 4.28 -1.97
N LYS A 100 14.21 4.42 -3.27
CA LYS A 100 14.45 5.65 -4.05
C LYS A 100 13.36 6.71 -3.86
N GLY A 101 12.35 6.45 -3.02
CA GLY A 101 11.23 7.35 -2.78
C GLY A 101 10.16 7.34 -3.87
N VAL A 102 10.23 6.41 -4.82
CA VAL A 102 9.20 6.24 -5.83
C VAL A 102 7.98 5.57 -5.17
N ALA A 103 6.78 6.03 -5.52
CA ALA A 103 5.51 5.52 -4.98
C ALA A 103 5.40 5.58 -3.43
N GLY A 104 5.82 6.71 -2.83
CA GLY A 104 5.77 6.92 -1.37
C GLY A 104 4.39 6.73 -0.73
N TYR A 105 3.30 6.88 -1.49
CA TYR A 105 1.95 6.58 -0.99
C TYR A 105 1.72 5.06 -0.81
N ALA A 106 2.09 4.24 -1.80
CA ALA A 106 2.01 2.78 -1.71
C ALA A 106 2.83 2.25 -0.54
N LEU A 107 4.03 2.82 -0.35
CA LEU A 107 4.86 2.55 0.82
C LEU A 107 4.11 2.87 2.12
N SER A 108 3.56 4.08 2.24
CA SER A 108 2.89 4.52 3.46
C SER A 108 1.69 3.63 3.82
N VAL A 109 0.89 3.25 2.83
CA VAL A 109 -0.24 2.32 3.00
C VAL A 109 0.25 0.95 3.46
N ALA A 110 1.27 0.39 2.80
CA ALA A 110 1.81 -0.92 3.17
C ALA A 110 2.39 -0.92 4.60
N VAL A 111 3.06 0.16 5.02
CA VAL A 111 3.56 0.29 6.40
C VAL A 111 2.40 0.38 7.40
N GLU A 112 1.36 1.14 7.09
CA GLU A 112 0.17 1.26 7.95
C GLU A 112 -0.57 -0.08 8.09
N GLU A 113 -0.65 -0.88 7.03
CA GLU A 113 -1.26 -2.21 7.09
C GLU A 113 -0.42 -3.22 7.90
N LEU A 114 0.91 -3.11 7.87
CA LEU A 114 1.81 -4.01 8.58
C LEU A 114 1.97 -3.64 10.06
N LEU A 115 2.04 -2.34 10.38
CA LEU A 115 2.40 -1.84 11.72
C LEU A 115 1.29 -1.02 12.38
N GLY A 116 0.24 -0.65 11.66
CA GLY A 116 -0.74 0.34 12.09
C GLY A 116 -0.22 1.78 11.99
N ALA A 117 -0.89 2.71 12.69
CA ALA A 117 -0.51 4.12 12.76
C ALA A 117 0.71 4.36 13.67
N VAL A 118 1.89 3.98 13.18
CA VAL A 118 3.19 4.20 13.83
C VAL A 118 3.96 5.34 13.18
N ASP A 119 4.79 6.02 13.97
CA ASP A 119 5.74 7.00 13.45
C ASP A 119 6.97 6.25 12.91
N TRP A 120 7.25 6.43 11.62
CA TRP A 120 8.35 5.77 10.93
C TRP A 120 9.10 6.73 10.00
N VAL A 121 10.36 6.40 9.74
CA VAL A 121 11.22 7.07 8.77
C VAL A 121 11.89 6.03 7.89
N MET A 122 12.13 6.38 6.63
CA MET A 122 12.90 5.54 5.73
C MET A 122 14.39 5.57 6.11
N ASP A 123 15.05 4.41 6.07
CA ASP A 123 16.50 4.25 6.18
C ASP A 123 17.02 3.58 4.89
N PRO A 124 17.15 4.36 3.79
CA PRO A 124 17.52 3.81 2.48
C PRO A 124 18.90 3.15 2.48
N ALA A 125 19.82 3.65 3.30
CA ALA A 125 21.19 3.13 3.39
C ALA A 125 21.24 1.68 3.88
N ASN A 126 20.21 1.23 4.60
CA ASN A 126 20.11 -0.12 5.15
C ASN A 126 18.88 -0.89 4.64
N ASN A 127 18.24 -0.44 3.56
CA ASN A 127 17.06 -1.07 2.95
C ASN A 127 15.97 -1.44 3.98
N ARG A 128 15.64 -0.50 4.86
CA ARG A 128 14.64 -0.70 5.92
C ARG A 128 13.89 0.58 6.24
N ILE A 129 12.79 0.45 6.94
CA ILE A 129 12.20 1.55 7.69
C ILE A 129 12.57 1.40 9.16
N LYS A 130 12.65 2.55 9.82
CA LYS A 130 12.87 2.67 11.25
C LYS A 130 11.62 3.24 11.88
N TYR A 131 11.08 2.57 12.89
CA TYR A 131 9.85 3.00 13.54
C TYR A 131 9.97 2.97 15.04
N THR A 132 9.17 3.80 15.70
CA THR A 132 9.11 3.84 17.17
C THR A 132 7.91 3.05 17.64
N VAL A 133 8.16 2.03 18.46
CA VAL A 133 7.06 1.33 19.13
C VAL A 133 6.51 2.24 20.22
N LYS A 134 5.21 2.49 20.18
CA LYS A 134 4.53 3.15 21.30
C LYS A 134 4.53 2.16 22.47
N PRO A 135 5.20 2.47 23.60
CA PRO A 135 5.22 1.59 24.75
C PRO A 135 3.78 1.31 25.19
N LEU A 136 3.44 0.07 25.54
CA LEU A 136 2.09 -0.30 25.98
C LEU A 136 1.91 -0.15 27.50
N ASP A 137 3.01 -0.22 28.24
CA ASP A 137 3.02 -0.03 29.69
C ASP A 137 3.30 1.45 30.01
N PRO A 138 2.39 2.15 30.73
CA PRO A 138 2.64 3.50 31.21
C PRO A 138 3.88 3.64 32.12
N LYS A 139 4.40 2.53 32.64
CA LYS A 139 5.63 2.49 33.45
C LYS A 139 6.88 2.14 32.66
N ASP A 140 6.76 1.92 31.35
CA ASP A 140 7.89 1.61 30.46
C ASP A 140 8.99 2.71 30.58
N PRO A 141 10.26 2.35 30.73
CA PRO A 141 11.37 3.31 30.84
C PRO A 141 11.50 4.33 29.70
N THR A 142 10.86 4.10 28.56
CA THR A 142 10.84 5.05 27.43
C THR A 142 9.75 6.13 27.56
N VAL A 143 8.83 5.98 28.52
CA VAL A 143 7.73 6.90 28.76
C VAL A 143 8.14 7.96 29.78
N GLN A 144 8.26 9.22 29.34
CA GLN A 144 8.61 10.32 30.25
C GLN A 144 7.49 10.63 31.27
N TYR A 145 6.23 10.52 30.81
CA TYR A 145 5.05 10.83 31.61
C TYR A 145 3.95 9.84 31.34
N TYR A 146 3.23 9.46 32.39
CA TYR A 146 2.00 8.70 32.28
C TYR A 146 0.86 9.39 33.02
N TYR A 147 -0.36 8.96 32.75
CA TYR A 147 -1.57 9.45 33.39
C TYR A 147 -2.10 8.41 34.37
N SER A 148 -2.58 8.87 35.53
CA SER A 148 -3.27 8.03 36.51
C SER A 148 -4.54 8.69 37.00
N THR A 149 -5.54 7.90 37.35
CA THR A 149 -6.77 8.41 37.93
C THR A 149 -6.69 8.56 39.45
N GLY A 150 -7.29 9.62 39.98
CA GLY A 150 -7.50 9.78 41.43
C GLY A 150 -8.58 8.86 41.97
N SER A 151 -9.60 8.58 41.16
CA SER A 151 -10.61 7.57 41.44
C SER A 151 -10.03 6.17 41.23
N LYS A 152 -10.44 5.24 42.07
CA LYS A 152 -9.98 3.85 42.07
C LYS A 152 -10.98 2.97 41.33
N MET A 153 -10.44 2.00 40.59
CA MET A 153 -11.18 0.87 40.03
C MET A 153 -11.75 0.00 41.16
N SER A 154 -12.63 -0.95 40.83
CA SER A 154 -13.27 -1.84 41.81
C SER A 154 -12.27 -2.69 42.60
N ASN A 155 -11.08 -2.92 42.07
CA ASN A 155 -9.99 -3.62 42.76
C ASN A 155 -9.18 -2.72 43.73
N GLY A 156 -9.57 -1.46 43.91
CA GLY A 156 -8.92 -0.50 44.80
C GLY A 156 -7.65 0.17 44.24
N GLN A 157 -7.28 -0.10 42.99
CA GLN A 157 -6.14 0.50 42.31
C GLN A 157 -6.55 1.70 41.44
N SER A 158 -5.65 2.66 41.25
CA SER A 158 -5.79 3.69 40.22
C SER A 158 -5.67 3.07 38.83
N ALA A 159 -6.41 3.60 37.86
CA ALA A 159 -6.20 3.26 36.46
C ALA A 159 -5.04 4.10 35.90
N PHE A 160 -4.28 3.51 34.99
CA PHE A 160 -3.13 4.13 34.34
C PHE A 160 -3.31 4.16 32.83
N GLY A 161 -2.68 5.12 32.15
CA GLY A 161 -2.66 5.20 30.69
C GLY A 161 -1.52 6.09 30.19
N LEU A 162 -1.15 5.91 28.93
CA LEU A 162 -0.14 6.75 28.24
C LEU A 162 -0.73 8.09 27.83
N THR A 163 -2.06 8.14 27.67
CA THR A 163 -2.85 9.36 27.46
C THR A 163 -3.88 9.51 28.58
N ALA A 164 -4.36 10.74 28.78
CA ALA A 164 -5.46 11.01 29.70
C ALA A 164 -6.71 10.19 29.35
N LEU A 165 -7.03 10.10 28.06
CA LEU A 165 -8.13 9.28 27.53
C LEU A 165 -8.00 7.81 27.94
N GLN A 166 -6.83 7.21 27.68
CA GLN A 166 -6.60 5.79 27.99
C GLN A 166 -6.70 5.50 29.49
N ALA A 167 -6.24 6.41 30.34
CA ALA A 167 -6.39 6.28 31.79
C ALA A 167 -7.88 6.28 32.21
N CYS A 168 -8.72 7.10 31.57
CA CYS A 168 -10.15 7.10 31.81
C CYS A 168 -10.87 5.87 31.28
N GLU A 169 -10.53 5.41 30.07
CA GLU A 169 -11.05 4.18 29.48
C GLU A 169 -10.76 2.99 30.41
N ASN A 170 -9.53 2.90 30.91
CA ASN A 170 -9.12 1.87 31.87
C ASN A 170 -9.87 1.97 33.21
N LEU A 171 -10.15 3.19 33.71
CA LEU A 171 -10.96 3.39 34.92
C LEU A 171 -12.39 2.90 34.73
N ILE A 172 -13.00 3.23 33.59
CA ILE A 172 -14.37 2.81 33.26
C ILE A 172 -14.41 1.28 33.15
N ALA A 173 -13.47 0.67 32.43
CA ALA A 173 -13.38 -0.78 32.27
C ALA A 173 -13.17 -1.51 33.60
N GLY A 174 -12.35 -0.95 34.50
CA GLY A 174 -12.06 -1.54 35.82
C GLY A 174 -13.12 -1.27 36.89
N THR A 175 -14.17 -0.49 36.60
CA THR A 175 -15.20 -0.11 37.58
C THR A 175 -16.51 -0.85 37.35
N THR A 176 -16.74 -1.92 38.11
CA THR A 176 -17.98 -2.73 38.06
C THR A 176 -19.25 -1.94 38.40
N ARG A 177 -19.15 -0.79 39.09
CA ARG A 177 -20.29 0.10 39.40
C ARG A 177 -20.89 0.79 38.16
N LEU A 178 -20.21 0.76 37.02
CA LEU A 178 -20.59 1.46 35.80
C LEU A 178 -20.89 0.52 34.62
N ALA A 179 -20.84 -0.80 34.83
CA ALA A 179 -21.21 -1.79 33.83
C ALA A 179 -22.67 -1.54 33.38
N GLY A 180 -22.84 -1.13 32.12
CA GLY A 180 -24.15 -0.82 31.52
C GLY A 180 -24.54 0.66 31.44
N LYS A 181 -23.68 1.61 31.86
CA LYS A 181 -23.92 3.07 31.71
C LYS A 181 -22.98 3.77 30.71
N ILE A 182 -22.36 3.00 29.82
CA ILE A 182 -21.35 3.51 28.88
C ILE A 182 -22.06 4.10 27.66
N ALA A 183 -22.40 5.38 27.74
CA ALA A 183 -22.75 6.17 26.58
C ALA A 183 -21.65 7.22 26.40
N ASN A 184 -20.76 6.99 25.44
CA ASN A 184 -19.92 8.02 24.80
C ASN A 184 -18.66 8.48 25.55
N ALA A 185 -17.86 7.54 26.09
CA ALA A 185 -16.53 7.86 26.64
C ALA A 185 -15.62 8.62 25.63
N GLU A 186 -15.83 8.38 24.33
CA GLU A 186 -14.99 8.88 23.24
C GLU A 186 -15.12 10.38 22.93
N GLU A 187 -16.23 11.03 23.30
CA GLU A 187 -16.44 12.47 23.08
C GLU A 187 -16.08 13.32 24.31
N ILE A 188 -16.27 12.77 25.52
CA ILE A 188 -16.24 13.57 26.74
C ILE A 188 -14.82 13.66 27.33
N ALA A 189 -14.05 12.57 27.26
CA ALA A 189 -12.65 12.57 27.69
C ALA A 189 -11.73 13.43 26.79
N LYS A 190 -12.19 13.82 25.59
CA LYS A 190 -11.50 14.77 24.71
C LYS A 190 -11.64 16.24 25.15
N SER A 191 -12.57 16.56 26.05
CA SER A 191 -12.91 17.96 26.38
C SER A 191 -12.13 18.56 27.55
N ASN A 192 -11.51 17.73 28.41
CA ASN A 192 -10.78 18.22 29.58
C ASN A 192 -9.70 17.22 30.06
N ASP A 193 -8.43 17.52 29.80
CA ASP A 193 -7.27 16.67 30.16
C ASP A 193 -7.10 16.41 31.68
N ARG A 194 -7.94 16.99 32.54
CA ARG A 194 -7.83 16.90 34.00
C ARG A 194 -8.86 15.98 34.66
N TYR A 195 -9.90 15.55 33.95
CA TYR A 195 -11.00 14.82 34.55
C TYR A 195 -11.52 13.71 33.64
N CYS A 196 -11.81 12.56 34.25
CA CYS A 196 -12.61 11.52 33.61
C CYS A 196 -14.08 11.82 33.82
N PHE A 197 -14.86 11.63 32.76
CA PHE A 197 -16.31 11.75 32.78
C PHE A 197 -16.91 10.49 32.16
N TYR A 198 -18.07 10.06 32.64
CA TYR A 198 -18.80 8.93 32.04
C TYR A 198 -20.07 9.36 31.29
N ASP A 199 -20.49 10.62 31.45
CA ASP A 199 -21.45 11.34 30.62
C ASP A 199 -21.05 12.84 30.55
N GLN A 200 -21.71 13.67 29.75
CA GLN A 200 -21.32 15.08 29.53
C GLN A 200 -21.34 15.94 30.81
N THR A 201 -21.91 15.44 31.91
CA THR A 201 -22.18 16.19 33.14
C THR A 201 -21.60 15.56 34.40
N SER A 202 -21.29 14.26 34.36
CA SER A 202 -20.94 13.47 35.54
C SER A 202 -19.45 13.14 35.56
N MET A 203 -18.73 13.85 36.44
CA MET A 203 -17.32 13.61 36.71
C MET A 203 -17.12 12.30 37.46
N LEU A 204 -16.26 11.42 36.94
CA LEU A 204 -15.87 10.17 37.56
C LEU A 204 -14.65 10.32 38.47
N GLY A 205 -13.73 11.22 38.12
CA GLY A 205 -12.53 11.46 38.93
C GLY A 205 -11.50 12.36 38.26
N ASN A 206 -10.52 12.81 39.06
CA ASN A 206 -9.37 13.57 38.56
C ASN A 206 -8.40 12.67 37.78
N ILE A 207 -7.68 13.27 36.83
CA ILE A 207 -6.55 12.67 36.13
C ILE A 207 -5.28 13.44 36.53
N TYR A 208 -4.22 12.69 36.83
CA TYR A 208 -2.92 13.24 37.16
C TYR A 208 -1.90 12.81 36.11
N ARG A 209 -1.12 13.76 35.61
CA ARG A 209 0.09 13.47 34.82
C ARG A 209 1.26 13.31 35.77
N ASN A 210 1.81 12.10 35.82
CA ASN A 210 2.92 11.75 36.69
C ASN A 210 4.21 11.63 35.88
N LYS A 211 5.34 12.00 36.49
CA LYS A 211 6.66 11.66 35.97
C LYS A 211 6.88 10.16 36.17
N ASN A 212 7.37 9.48 35.14
CA ASN A 212 7.80 8.10 35.30
C ASN A 212 9.18 8.05 35.99
N PRO A 213 9.31 7.48 37.20
CA PRO A 213 10.61 7.37 37.87
C PRO A 213 11.57 6.42 37.15
N ALA A 214 11.06 5.52 36.31
CA ALA A 214 11.88 4.62 35.49
C ALA A 214 12.31 5.26 34.16
N TYR A 215 11.91 6.51 33.87
CA TYR A 215 12.21 7.14 32.59
C TYR A 215 13.71 7.30 32.35
N ASP A 216 14.18 6.72 31.26
CA ASP A 216 15.53 6.89 30.74
C ASP A 216 15.46 7.37 29.28
N PRO A 217 15.82 8.64 29.00
CA PRO A 217 15.79 9.19 27.66
C PRO A 217 16.76 8.51 26.68
N SER A 218 17.72 7.70 27.18
CA SER A 218 18.65 6.95 26.35
C SER A 218 18.08 5.65 25.79
N LEU A 219 16.93 5.18 26.30
CA LEU A 219 16.34 3.88 25.97
C LEU A 219 15.38 3.89 24.77
N LYS A 220 15.45 4.85 23.84
CA LYS A 220 14.55 4.89 22.67
C LYS A 220 14.50 3.52 21.98
N LYS A 221 13.33 2.86 22.05
CA LYS A 221 13.11 1.56 21.45
C LYS A 221 12.79 1.75 19.97
N GLU A 222 13.85 1.80 19.18
CA GLU A 222 13.77 1.86 17.74
C GLU A 222 13.71 0.42 17.21
N GLU A 223 12.68 0.13 16.44
CA GLU A 223 12.53 -1.14 15.74
C GLU A 223 12.65 -0.92 14.23
N TYR A 224 12.93 -2.01 13.52
CA TYR A 224 13.23 -1.99 12.10
C TYR A 224 12.31 -2.96 11.36
N LEU A 225 11.86 -2.55 10.19
CA LEU A 225 11.13 -3.40 9.26
C LEU A 225 11.85 -3.38 7.92
N LEU A 226 12.19 -4.56 7.40
CA LEU A 226 12.89 -4.69 6.12
C LEU A 226 12.02 -4.13 5.00
N LEU A 227 12.64 -3.38 4.09
CA LEU A 227 11.92 -2.78 2.96
C LEU A 227 11.38 -3.84 2.01
N GLU A 228 12.02 -5.01 1.95
CA GLU A 228 11.54 -6.18 1.21
C GLU A 228 10.21 -6.72 1.77
N THR A 229 10.02 -6.72 3.11
CA THR A 229 8.74 -7.08 3.73
C THR A 229 7.65 -6.08 3.36
N VAL A 230 7.98 -4.79 3.34
CA VAL A 230 7.03 -3.75 2.91
C VAL A 230 6.74 -3.86 1.42
N ALA A 231 7.74 -4.16 0.60
CA ALA A 231 7.61 -4.37 -0.83
C ALA A 231 6.72 -5.58 -1.16
N GLN A 232 6.85 -6.68 -0.42
CA GLN A 232 5.94 -7.82 -0.55
C GLN A 232 4.49 -7.42 -0.28
N LYS A 233 4.25 -6.57 0.74
CA LYS A 233 2.92 -6.03 1.01
C LYS A 233 2.41 -5.13 -0.13
N VAL A 234 3.28 -4.33 -0.73
CA VAL A 234 2.95 -3.53 -1.93
C VAL A 234 2.57 -4.44 -3.11
N ILE A 235 3.28 -5.55 -3.34
CA ILE A 235 2.95 -6.54 -4.38
C ILE A 235 1.56 -7.12 -4.14
N GLU A 236 1.25 -7.57 -2.92
CA GLU A 236 -0.08 -8.08 -2.56
C GLU A 236 -1.19 -7.04 -2.84
N ASN A 237 -0.93 -5.78 -2.50
CA ASN A 237 -1.89 -4.70 -2.70
C ASN A 237 -2.09 -4.40 -4.20
N ALA A 238 -1.03 -4.50 -5.02
CA ALA A 238 -1.11 -4.33 -6.46
C ALA A 238 -1.96 -5.44 -7.11
N ASP A 239 -1.78 -6.69 -6.67
CA ASP A 239 -2.60 -7.84 -7.08
C ASP A 239 -4.06 -7.72 -6.65
N ALA A 240 -4.30 -7.10 -5.48
CA ALA A 240 -5.63 -6.77 -4.99
C ALA A 240 -6.28 -5.58 -5.72
N GLY A 241 -5.54 -4.89 -6.62
CA GLY A 241 -6.07 -3.81 -7.45
C GLY A 241 -5.78 -2.39 -6.94
N SER A 242 -4.90 -2.20 -5.96
CA SER A 242 -4.49 -0.87 -5.50
C SER A 242 -3.70 -0.14 -6.58
N LEU A 243 -4.24 0.98 -7.08
CA LEU A 243 -3.62 1.76 -8.14
C LEU A 243 -2.25 2.31 -7.74
N ASP A 244 -2.11 2.80 -6.51
CA ASP A 244 -0.83 3.32 -6.03
C ASP A 244 0.22 2.22 -5.91
N ALA A 245 -0.20 1.01 -5.51
CA ALA A 245 0.68 -0.15 -5.45
C ALA A 245 1.08 -0.63 -6.86
N GLN A 246 0.14 -0.61 -7.81
CA GLN A 246 0.41 -0.90 -9.23
C GLN A 246 1.40 0.09 -9.84
N VAL A 247 1.35 1.36 -9.44
CA VAL A 247 2.37 2.36 -9.85
C VAL A 247 3.76 1.96 -9.34
N ALA A 248 3.86 1.48 -8.09
CA ALA A 248 5.13 1.03 -7.52
C ALA A 248 5.69 -0.20 -8.26
N THR A 249 4.85 -1.20 -8.53
CA THR A 249 5.27 -2.43 -9.21
C THR A 249 5.56 -2.19 -10.69
N MET A 250 4.83 -1.31 -11.37
CA MET A 250 5.16 -0.87 -12.73
C MET A 250 6.49 -0.13 -12.81
N ALA A 251 6.78 0.74 -11.83
CA ALA A 251 8.09 1.39 -11.75
C ALA A 251 9.22 0.37 -11.52
N ALA A 252 8.96 -0.67 -10.73
CA ALA A 252 9.90 -1.76 -10.52
C ALA A 252 10.10 -2.61 -11.79
N ALA A 253 9.03 -2.90 -12.54
CA ALA A 253 9.12 -3.57 -13.84
C ALA A 253 9.90 -2.74 -14.86
N ALA A 254 9.69 -1.42 -14.89
CA ALA A 254 10.47 -0.52 -15.74
C ALA A 254 11.96 -0.49 -15.35
N GLN A 255 12.26 -0.55 -14.05
CA GLN A 255 13.63 -0.69 -13.58
C GLN A 255 14.23 -2.06 -13.93
N LYS A 256 13.47 -3.17 -13.85
CA LYS A 256 13.91 -4.50 -14.31
C LYS A 256 14.25 -4.46 -15.80
N LEU A 257 13.41 -3.82 -16.62
CA LEU A 257 13.69 -3.60 -18.04
C LEU A 257 14.94 -2.75 -18.27
N ALA A 258 15.22 -1.77 -17.42
CA ALA A 258 16.43 -0.95 -17.51
C ALA A 258 17.69 -1.72 -17.10
N ASP A 259 17.57 -2.56 -16.07
CA ASP A 259 18.64 -3.38 -15.56
C ASP A 259 19.02 -4.46 -16.60
N ALA A 260 18.03 -5.00 -17.35
CA ALA A 260 18.23 -5.92 -18.47
C ALA A 260 19.19 -5.40 -19.56
N ALA A 261 19.27 -4.07 -19.75
CA ALA A 261 20.21 -3.48 -20.71
C ALA A 261 21.69 -3.73 -20.38
N ASN A 262 21.99 -4.16 -19.16
CA ASN A 262 23.33 -4.46 -18.69
C ASN A 262 23.42 -5.88 -18.11
N ASP A 263 22.38 -6.70 -18.29
CA ASP A 263 22.26 -8.05 -17.73
C ASP A 263 21.68 -9.00 -18.80
N GLU A 264 22.58 -9.75 -19.43
CA GLU A 264 22.26 -10.65 -20.55
C GLU A 264 21.27 -11.75 -20.14
N GLU A 265 21.26 -12.19 -18.87
CA GLU A 265 20.33 -13.21 -18.40
C GLU A 265 18.91 -12.66 -18.33
N ILE A 266 18.74 -11.45 -17.79
CA ILE A 266 17.44 -10.76 -17.74
C ILE A 266 17.00 -10.34 -19.16
N GLU A 267 17.93 -9.90 -20.00
CA GLU A 267 17.65 -9.58 -21.41
C GLU A 267 17.09 -10.80 -22.15
N GLN A 268 17.77 -11.94 -22.05
CA GLN A 268 17.38 -13.16 -22.73
C GLN A 268 16.03 -13.69 -22.25
N GLU A 269 15.72 -13.60 -20.94
CA GLU A 269 14.39 -13.94 -20.40
C GLU A 269 13.28 -13.15 -21.11
N ILE A 270 13.47 -11.84 -21.30
CA ILE A 270 12.49 -10.95 -21.93
C ILE A 270 12.40 -11.23 -23.44
N VAL A 271 13.53 -11.46 -24.11
CA VAL A 271 13.57 -11.78 -25.55
C VAL A 271 12.89 -13.11 -25.82
N ASP A 272 13.18 -14.15 -25.02
CA ASP A 272 12.57 -15.47 -25.16
C ASP A 272 11.05 -15.40 -25.01
N ASP A 273 10.56 -14.63 -24.03
CA ASP A 273 9.12 -14.34 -23.86
C ASP A 273 8.53 -13.65 -25.09
N LEU A 274 9.21 -12.63 -25.62
CA LEU A 274 8.76 -11.89 -26.79
C LEU A 274 8.74 -12.76 -28.04
N GLU A 275 9.78 -13.56 -28.30
CA GLU A 275 9.86 -14.48 -29.44
C GLU A 275 8.84 -15.60 -29.33
N ALA A 276 8.67 -16.20 -28.14
CA ALA A 276 7.64 -17.21 -27.90
C ALA A 276 6.22 -16.65 -28.16
N ASN A 277 5.97 -15.40 -27.78
CA ASN A 277 4.68 -14.75 -28.00
C ASN A 277 4.52 -14.16 -29.43
N ALA A 278 5.61 -13.81 -30.10
CA ALA A 278 5.61 -13.34 -31.49
C ALA A 278 5.25 -14.46 -32.47
N ASN A 279 5.67 -15.67 -32.16
CA ASN A 279 5.33 -16.89 -32.90
C ASN A 279 3.83 -17.26 -32.81
N ASN A 280 3.00 -16.47 -32.12
CA ASN A 280 1.54 -16.58 -32.07
C ASN A 280 0.79 -15.63 -33.04
N CYS A 281 1.44 -15.26 -34.15
CA CYS A 281 0.86 -15.22 -35.50
C CYS A 281 -0.13 -14.08 -35.87
N ASN A 282 0.00 -13.56 -37.11
CA ASN A 282 -0.85 -12.50 -37.69
C ASN A 282 -1.97 -13.12 -38.55
N PRO A 283 -3.23 -13.17 -38.07
CA PRO A 283 -4.34 -13.85 -38.77
C PRO A 283 -4.77 -13.15 -40.06
N SER A 284 -4.23 -11.96 -40.36
CA SER A 284 -4.53 -11.24 -41.61
C SER A 284 -3.55 -11.56 -42.74
N LYS A 285 -2.47 -12.31 -42.47
CA LYS A 285 -1.38 -12.53 -43.44
C LYS A 285 -0.91 -13.98 -43.58
N ASP A 286 -1.33 -14.89 -42.71
CA ASP A 286 -0.94 -16.30 -42.74
C ASP A 286 -2.17 -17.22 -42.62
N GLU A 287 -2.39 -18.10 -43.60
CA GLU A 287 -3.53 -19.03 -43.65
C GLU A 287 -3.39 -20.24 -42.72
N ASN A 288 -2.19 -20.49 -42.19
CA ASN A 288 -1.92 -21.55 -41.20
C ASN A 288 -1.91 -21.02 -39.75
N CYS A 289 -2.38 -19.78 -39.56
CA CYS A 289 -2.44 -19.09 -38.28
C CYS A 289 -3.60 -19.59 -37.41
N LEU A 290 -3.31 -20.21 -36.27
CA LEU A 290 -4.33 -20.49 -35.26
C LEU A 290 -4.61 -19.21 -34.45
N PRO A 291 -5.86 -18.73 -34.39
CA PRO A 291 -6.17 -17.47 -33.73
C PRO A 291 -5.87 -17.53 -32.23
N GLY A 292 -5.15 -16.52 -31.71
CA GLY A 292 -4.97 -16.33 -30.27
C GLY A 292 -6.30 -16.27 -29.52
N CYS A 293 -6.27 -16.59 -28.23
CA CYS A 293 -7.50 -16.66 -27.44
C CYS A 293 -8.26 -15.34 -27.44
N ASN A 294 -9.60 -15.42 -27.54
CA ASN A 294 -10.48 -14.29 -27.33
C ASN A 294 -11.41 -14.57 -26.14
N PRO A 295 -11.27 -13.87 -25.00
CA PRO A 295 -10.27 -12.83 -24.68
C PRO A 295 -8.82 -13.35 -24.58
N PRO A 296 -7.78 -12.48 -24.61
CA PRO A 296 -6.38 -12.91 -24.60
C PRO A 296 -6.03 -13.82 -23.42
N ALA A 297 -5.04 -14.69 -23.60
CA ALA A 297 -4.59 -15.57 -22.54
C ALA A 297 -4.07 -14.77 -21.32
N GLY A 298 -4.30 -15.27 -20.10
CA GLY A 298 -3.92 -14.58 -18.86
C GLY A 298 -4.84 -13.42 -18.44
N VAL A 299 -5.69 -12.90 -19.33
CA VAL A 299 -6.63 -11.83 -18.99
C VAL A 299 -7.81 -12.38 -18.20
N LYS A 300 -8.15 -11.74 -17.07
CA LYS A 300 -9.37 -12.02 -16.31
C LYS A 300 -10.58 -11.41 -17.02
N PHE A 301 -11.55 -12.23 -17.39
CA PHE A 301 -12.79 -11.76 -18.03
C PHE A 301 -14.00 -12.49 -17.45
N ASN A 302 -15.22 -12.05 -17.82
CA ASN A 302 -16.48 -12.63 -17.37
C ASN A 302 -16.51 -12.85 -15.85
N LYS A 303 -16.28 -11.78 -15.10
CA LYS A 303 -16.37 -11.79 -13.65
C LYS A 303 -17.84 -11.93 -13.27
N ILE A 304 -18.16 -12.96 -12.48
CA ILE A 304 -19.54 -13.27 -12.10
C ILE A 304 -19.62 -13.28 -10.58
N THR A 305 -20.46 -12.41 -10.03
CA THR A 305 -20.86 -12.44 -8.62
C THR A 305 -21.90 -13.53 -8.41
N HIS A 306 -21.67 -14.37 -7.41
CA HIS A 306 -22.59 -15.37 -6.93
C HIS A 306 -23.07 -14.97 -5.53
N TYR A 307 -24.40 -14.85 -5.41
CA TYR A 307 -25.09 -14.61 -4.13
C TYR A 307 -25.53 -15.92 -3.48
N GLU A 308 -25.32 -17.04 -4.17
CA GLU A 308 -25.74 -18.38 -3.78
C GLU A 308 -24.56 -19.33 -3.69
N ARG A 309 -24.74 -20.40 -2.92
CA ARG A 309 -23.72 -21.40 -2.62
C ARG A 309 -23.64 -22.48 -3.71
N HIS A 310 -22.41 -22.84 -4.09
CA HIS A 310 -22.09 -24.00 -4.94
C HIS A 310 -21.31 -25.03 -4.11
N GLY A 311 -21.96 -26.11 -3.69
CA GLY A 311 -21.35 -27.20 -2.92
C GLY A 311 -22.36 -28.27 -2.44
N ARG A 312 -21.90 -29.52 -2.27
CA ARG A 312 -22.74 -30.67 -1.84
C ARG A 312 -22.99 -30.78 -0.34
N ASN A 313 -22.19 -30.11 0.49
CA ASN A 313 -22.44 -30.08 1.93
C ASN A 313 -23.76 -29.29 2.15
N PRO A 314 -24.71 -29.68 3.00
CA PRO A 314 -25.96 -28.94 3.20
C PRO A 314 -25.86 -27.75 4.18
N ASP A 315 -24.74 -27.57 4.89
CA ASP A 315 -24.62 -26.53 5.93
C ASP A 315 -24.53 -25.10 5.33
N PRO A 316 -25.54 -24.23 5.54
CA PRO A 316 -25.53 -22.85 5.07
C PRO A 316 -24.44 -21.99 5.72
N ASN A 317 -23.93 -22.37 6.91
CA ASN A 317 -22.90 -21.62 7.62
C ASN A 317 -21.49 -21.85 7.06
N ALA A 318 -21.29 -22.88 6.24
CA ALA A 318 -19.98 -23.18 5.66
C ALA A 318 -19.62 -22.23 4.49
N GLY A 319 -20.61 -21.54 3.90
CA GLY A 319 -20.41 -20.71 2.70
C GLY A 319 -19.91 -21.48 1.48
N SER A 320 -19.61 -20.76 0.40
CA SER A 320 -18.81 -21.24 -0.72
C SER A 320 -17.38 -20.73 -0.59
N HIS A 321 -16.39 -21.59 -0.88
CA HIS A 321 -14.96 -21.25 -0.84
C HIS A 321 -14.47 -20.63 0.49
N GLY A 322 -15.17 -20.89 1.61
CA GLY A 322 -14.83 -20.35 2.94
C GLY A 322 -15.19 -18.87 3.14
N CYS A 323 -15.95 -18.25 2.23
CA CYS A 323 -16.28 -16.82 2.33
C CYS A 323 -17.16 -16.48 3.54
N MET A 324 -18.05 -17.40 3.91
CA MET A 324 -18.92 -17.19 5.07
C MET A 324 -18.12 -17.13 6.37
N GLU A 325 -17.12 -18.00 6.53
CA GLU A 325 -16.20 -18.00 7.67
C GLU A 325 -15.32 -16.74 7.69
N LYS A 326 -14.81 -16.32 6.52
CA LYS A 326 -13.86 -15.20 6.42
C LYS A 326 -14.50 -13.82 6.49
N THR A 327 -15.71 -13.66 5.96
CA THR A 327 -16.31 -12.33 5.72
C THR A 327 -17.70 -12.17 6.31
N GLY A 328 -18.29 -13.24 6.85
CA GLY A 328 -19.68 -13.21 7.31
C GLY A 328 -20.71 -13.08 6.17
N SER A 329 -20.29 -13.27 4.92
CA SER A 329 -21.13 -13.18 3.73
C SER A 329 -20.97 -14.40 2.83
N PRO A 330 -22.06 -14.95 2.26
CA PRO A 330 -21.99 -16.03 1.28
C PRO A 330 -21.58 -15.54 -0.12
N VAL A 331 -21.56 -14.22 -0.32
CA VAL A 331 -21.27 -13.59 -1.62
C VAL A 331 -19.82 -13.83 -1.98
N HIS A 332 -19.60 -14.27 -3.21
CA HIS A 332 -18.27 -14.47 -3.77
C HIS A 332 -18.32 -14.28 -5.28
N TRP A 333 -17.16 -14.16 -5.92
CA TRP A 333 -17.11 -14.06 -7.37
C TRP A 333 -16.06 -14.97 -7.99
N HIS A 334 -16.30 -15.32 -9.24
CA HIS A 334 -15.36 -16.05 -10.10
C HIS A 334 -15.01 -15.21 -11.32
N TYR A 335 -13.90 -15.54 -11.96
CA TYR A 335 -13.54 -15.02 -13.26
C TYR A 335 -13.10 -16.15 -14.19
N HIS A 336 -13.10 -15.86 -15.48
CA HIS A 336 -12.51 -16.72 -16.50
C HIS A 336 -11.14 -16.21 -16.90
N VAL A 337 -10.24 -17.14 -17.17
CA VAL A 337 -8.96 -16.88 -17.85
C VAL A 337 -8.82 -17.90 -18.96
N ASN A 338 -8.39 -17.44 -20.12
CA ASN A 338 -7.98 -18.34 -21.18
C ASN A 338 -6.50 -18.69 -20.95
N ASN A 339 -6.15 -19.96 -21.08
CA ASN A 339 -4.76 -20.39 -21.19
C ASN A 339 -4.56 -20.89 -22.63
N GLN A 340 -3.52 -20.40 -23.28
CA GLN A 340 -3.13 -20.88 -24.61
C GLN A 340 -2.14 -22.02 -24.43
N LEU A 341 -2.47 -23.18 -25.00
CA LEU A 341 -1.58 -24.32 -25.04
C LEU A 341 -0.49 -24.10 -26.11
N PRO A 342 0.64 -24.81 -26.03
CA PRO A 342 1.70 -24.74 -27.06
C PRO A 342 1.23 -25.08 -28.48
N ASP A 343 0.09 -25.75 -28.62
CA ASP A 343 -0.53 -26.08 -29.92
C ASP A 343 -1.57 -25.04 -30.39
N GLY A 344 -1.61 -23.86 -29.77
CA GLY A 344 -2.51 -22.77 -30.12
C GLY A 344 -3.96 -22.94 -29.64
N ARG A 345 -4.31 -24.07 -28.99
CA ARG A 345 -5.66 -24.24 -28.44
C ARG A 345 -5.87 -23.40 -27.19
N CYS A 346 -7.06 -22.82 -27.09
CA CYS A 346 -7.47 -22.03 -25.93
C CYS A 346 -8.32 -22.87 -24.98
N ILE A 347 -7.84 -23.04 -23.76
CA ILE A 347 -8.63 -23.64 -22.68
C ILE A 347 -9.12 -22.54 -21.74
N ARG A 348 -10.41 -22.57 -21.42
CA ARG A 348 -11.00 -21.62 -20.47
C ARG A 348 -11.00 -22.23 -19.07
N GLY A 349 -10.27 -21.61 -18.16
CA GLY A 349 -10.35 -21.91 -16.73
C GLY A 349 -11.32 -20.97 -16.02
N ARG A 350 -12.10 -21.50 -15.08
CA ARG A 350 -12.88 -20.70 -14.12
C ARG A 350 -12.14 -20.71 -12.78
N TYR A 351 -11.85 -19.52 -12.26
CA TYR A 351 -11.06 -19.34 -11.06
C TYR A 351 -11.86 -18.54 -10.02
N PHE A 352 -11.57 -18.79 -8.75
CA PHE A 352 -12.13 -18.04 -7.63
C PHE A 352 -11.46 -16.66 -7.55
N GLY A 353 -12.28 -15.61 -7.57
CA GLY A 353 -11.84 -14.21 -7.56
C GLY A 353 -11.73 -13.59 -6.17
N GLY A 354 -12.58 -14.04 -5.24
CA GLY A 354 -12.60 -13.51 -3.89
C GLY A 354 -13.99 -13.59 -3.26
N CYS A 355 -14.05 -13.19 -2.00
CA CYS A 355 -15.30 -13.00 -1.27
C CYS A 355 -15.82 -11.58 -1.50
N GLY A 356 -17.15 -11.42 -1.58
CA GLY A 356 -17.81 -10.16 -1.95
C GLY A 356 -18.18 -10.09 -3.43
N GLU A 357 -18.61 -8.90 -3.86
CA GLU A 357 -19.01 -8.63 -5.25
C GLU A 357 -17.77 -8.52 -6.17
N ALA A 358 -17.94 -8.92 -7.43
CA ALA A 358 -16.90 -8.78 -8.44
C ALA A 358 -16.54 -7.28 -8.67
N PRO A 359 -15.24 -6.94 -8.73
CA PRO A 359 -14.77 -5.58 -9.01
C PRO A 359 -14.84 -5.18 -10.47
#